data_AF-A0AAP2YYE8-F1
#
_entry.id   AF-A0AAP2YYE8-F1
#
_cell.length_a   1.000
_cell.length_b   1.000
_cell.length_c   1.000
_cell.angle_alpha   90.00
_cell.angle_beta   90.00
_cell.angle_gamma   90.00
#
_symmetry.space_group_name_H-M   'P 1'
#
loop_
_entity.id
_entity.type
_entity.pdbx_description
1 polymer ?
#
loop_
_entity_poly.entity_id
_entity_poly.type
_entity_poly.pdbx_seq_one_letter_code
_entity_poly.pdbx_strand_id
1 'polypeptide(L)' 'MEYQYTEPTQPSSHRRIQDADTCRACETRIGVRDRRLTWRIQDGEDVFVYHYCSESCLPETAPETP' A
#
# COMPACT_ATOMS: atom_id res chain seq x y z
N MET A 1 31.87 8.23 20.42
CA MET A 1 31.21 8.67 19.17
C MET A 1 29.91 7.93 19.11
N GLU A 2 28.85 8.53 19.64
CA GLU A 2 27.53 7.92 19.74
C GLU A 2 26.69 8.46 18.59
N TYR A 3 26.34 7.59 17.65
CA TYR A 3 25.45 7.91 16.55
C TYR A 3 24.02 7.94 17.13
N GLN A 4 23.57 9.12 17.57
CA GLN A 4 22.16 9.36 17.85
C GLN A 4 21.40 9.24 16.54
N TYR A 5 20.83 8.05 16.31
CA TYR A 5 19.76 7.88 15.36
C TYR A 5 18.56 8.65 15.89
N THR A 6 18.35 9.85 15.36
CA THR A 6 17.08 10.57 15.47
C THR A 6 16.03 9.72 14.77
N GLU A 7 15.29 8.92 15.53
CA GLU A 7 14.03 8.37 15.08
C GLU A 7 13.17 9.56 14.58
N PRO A 8 12.67 9.55 13.34
CA PRO A 8 11.82 10.64 12.89
C PRO A 8 10.51 10.62 13.69
N THR A 9 10.43 11.52 14.67
CA THR A 9 9.26 11.83 15.49
C THR A 9 8.22 12.60 14.68
N GLN A 10 7.70 11.99 13.63
CA GLN A 10 6.46 12.47 13.03
C GLN A 10 5.59 11.24 12.75
N PRO A 11 4.45 11.07 13.44
CA PRO A 11 3.42 10.22 12.89
C PRO A 11 2.92 10.95 11.66
N SER A 12 3.58 10.72 10.53
CA SER A 12 3.15 11.17 9.21
C SER A 12 1.67 10.84 9.13
N SER A 13 0.83 11.88 9.14
CA SER A 13 -0.63 11.83 9.02
C SER A 13 -1.09 11.32 7.65
N HIS A 14 -0.16 10.76 6.87
CA HIS A 14 -0.43 9.95 5.71
C HIS A 14 -1.22 8.76 6.21
N ARG A 15 -2.48 8.76 5.81
CA ARG A 15 -3.46 7.70 6.01
C ARG A 15 -2.85 6.42 5.44
N ARG A 16 -2.04 5.72 6.25
CA ARG A 16 -1.52 4.39 5.95
C ARG A 16 -2.76 3.53 5.89
N ILE A 17 -3.34 3.38 4.69
CA ILE A 17 -4.49 2.51 4.46
C ILE A 17 -3.98 1.11 4.81
N GLN A 18 -4.28 0.69 6.03
CA GLN A 18 -3.69 -0.45 6.70
C GLN A 18 -4.53 -1.72 6.49
N ASP A 19 -5.45 -1.70 5.54
CA ASP A 19 -6.13 -2.91 5.06
C ASP A 19 -5.23 -3.63 4.05
N ALA A 20 -4.09 -4.12 4.54
CA ALA A 20 -3.01 -4.73 3.76
C ALA A 20 -3.40 -6.08 3.13
N ASP A 21 -4.53 -6.63 3.54
CA ASP A 21 -4.97 -7.98 3.23
C ASP A 21 -6.32 -7.99 2.49
N THR A 22 -6.75 -6.86 1.92
CA THR A 22 -8.01 -6.78 1.16
C THR A 22 -7.73 -6.38 -0.29
N CYS A 23 -8.28 -7.15 -1.22
CA CYS A 23 -8.18 -6.86 -2.65
C CYS A 23 -8.94 -5.57 -2.95
N ARG A 24 -8.28 -4.60 -3.58
CA ARG A 24 -8.88 -3.30 -3.90
C ARG A 24 -10.04 -3.40 -4.91
N ALA A 25 -10.00 -4.39 -5.80
CA ALA A 25 -10.96 -4.52 -6.90
C ALA A 25 -12.23 -5.30 -6.53
N CYS A 26 -12.09 -6.42 -5.82
CA CYS A 26 -13.20 -7.34 -5.50
C CYS A 26 -13.45 -7.46 -4.00
N GLU A 27 -12.76 -6.69 -3.17
CA GLU A 27 -12.91 -6.62 -1.71
C GLU A 27 -12.69 -7.96 -0.99
N THR A 28 -12.13 -8.94 -1.71
CA THR A 28 -11.82 -10.26 -1.17
C THR A 28 -10.61 -10.17 -0.27
N ARG A 29 -10.66 -10.85 0.87
CA ARG A 29 -9.52 -10.97 1.78
C ARG A 29 -8.43 -11.85 1.14
N ILE A 30 -7.22 -11.31 1.02
CA ILE A 30 -6.01 -11.97 0.56
C ILE A 30 -5.35 -12.60 1.79
N GLY A 31 -5.33 -13.93 1.87
CA GLY A 31 -4.68 -14.62 2.97
C GLY A 31 -3.15 -14.53 2.88
N VAL A 32 -2.47 -14.84 3.99
CA VAL A 32 -1.01 -14.77 4.10
C VAL A 32 -0.24 -15.72 3.17
N ARG A 33 -0.93 -16.75 2.65
CA ARG A 33 -0.36 -17.73 1.69
C ARG A 33 -0.85 -17.49 0.26
N ASP A 34 -1.80 -16.58 0.08
CA ASP A 34 -2.35 -16.26 -1.23
C ASP A 34 -1.37 -15.41 -2.03
N ARG A 35 -1.43 -15.54 -3.35
CA ARG A 35 -0.66 -14.66 -4.24
C ARG A 35 -1.21 -13.24 -4.08
N ARG A 36 -0.33 -12.30 -3.73
CA ARG A 36 -0.66 -10.88 -3.57
C ARG A 36 0.14 -10.04 -4.55
N LEU A 37 -0.55 -9.34 -5.44
CA LEU A 37 0.04 -8.27 -6.24
C LEU A 37 -0.08 -6.96 -5.47
N THR A 38 0.98 -6.18 -5.45
CA THR A 38 1.01 -4.89 -4.74
C THR A 38 1.37 -3.79 -5.70
N TRP A 39 0.47 -2.82 -5.87
CA TRP A 39 0.73 -1.62 -6.64
C TRP A 39 1.05 -0.48 -5.67
N ARG A 40 2.22 0.13 -5.85
CA ARG A 40 2.63 1.32 -5.10
C ARG A 40 2.62 2.52 -6.03
N ILE A 41 1.92 3.57 -5.64
CA ILE A 41 1.88 4.84 -6.34
C ILE A 41 2.51 5.87 -5.43
N GLN A 42 3.47 6.61 -5.96
CA GLN A 42 4.08 7.74 -5.28
C GLN A 42 3.62 9.01 -5.97
N ASP A 43 2.92 9.86 -5.24
CA ASP A 43 2.45 11.17 -5.69
C ASP A 43 3.03 12.23 -4.75
N GLY A 44 4.12 12.89 -5.19
CA GLY A 44 4.87 13.80 -4.32
C GLY A 44 5.42 13.12 -3.07
N GLU A 45 4.97 13.59 -1.90
CA GLU A 45 5.30 13.02 -0.58
C GLU A 45 4.34 11.90 -0.16
N ASP A 46 3.24 11.69 -0.89
CA ASP A 46 2.24 10.67 -0.60
C ASP A 46 2.55 9.33 -1.26
N VAL A 47 2.29 8.27 -0.51
CA VAL A 47 2.46 6.87 -0.97
C VAL A 47 1.18 6.11 -0.77
N PHE A 48 0.60 5.67 -1.88
CA PHE A 48 -0.59 4.82 -1.92
C PHE A 48 -0.19 3.38 -2.20
N VAL A 49 -0.75 2.44 -1.44
CA VAL A 49 -0.49 1.01 -1.60
C VAL A 49 -1.82 0.30 -1.82
N TYR A 50 -1.93 -0.38 -2.94
CA TYR A 50 -3.09 -1.20 -3.30
C TYR A 50 -2.69 -2.66 -3.42
N HIS A 51 -3.56 -3.56 -2.97
CA HIS A 51 -3.34 -4.99 -3.04
C HIS A 51 -4.38 -5.65 -3.93
N TYR A 52 -3.98 -6.66 -4.70
CA TYR A 52 -4.84 -7.40 -5.61
C TYR A 52 -4.58 -8.89 -5.48
N CYS A 53 -5.65 -9.70 -5.49
CA CYS A 53 -5.58 -11.15 -5.34
C CYS A 53 -5.11 -11.88 -6.62
N SER A 54 -5.19 -11.23 -7.79
CA SER A 54 -4.82 -11.82 -9.07
C SER A 54 -4.58 -10.75 -10.14
N GLU A 55 -3.97 -11.15 -11.26
CA GLU A 55 -3.77 -10.30 -12.43
C GLU A 55 -5.10 -9.83 -13.04
N SER A 56 -6.17 -10.63 -12.92
CA SER A 56 -7.51 -10.25 -13.36
C SER A 56 -8.13 -9.11 -12.52
N CYS A 57 -7.67 -8.92 -11.29
CA CYS A 57 -8.08 -7.81 -10.42
C CYS A 57 -7.18 -6.59 -10.56
N LEU A 58 -6.02 -6.72 -11.23
CA LEU A 58 -5.10 -5.63 -11.46
C LEU A 58 -5.65 -4.75 -12.59
N PRO A 59 -5.82 -3.43 -12.37
CA PRO A 59 -6.28 -2.55 -13.44
C PRO A 59 -5.19 -2.40 -14.52
N GLU A 60 -5.59 -2.16 -15.77
CA GLU A 60 -4.62 -1.94 -16.87
C GLU A 60 -3.93 -0.58 -16.78
N THR A 61 -4.59 0.39 -16.12
CA THR A 61 -4.09 1.73 -15.86
C THR A 61 -3.93 1.97 -14.37
N ALA A 62 -3.03 2.88 -13.99
CA ALA A 62 -2.87 3.27 -12.59
C ALA A 62 -4.22 3.78 -12.04
N PRO A 63 -4.67 3.29 -10.87
CA PRO A 63 -5.87 3.82 -10.25
C PRO A 63 -5.67 5.31 -9.95
N GLU A 64 -6.67 6.12 -10.31
CA GLU A 64 -6.72 7.52 -9.95
C GLU A 64 -6.65 7.65 -8.42
N THR A 65 -5.60 8.33 -7.95
CA THR A 65 -5.40 8.62 -6.53
C THR A 65 -6.55 9.49 -6.03
N PRO A 66 -7.26 9.09 -4.97
CA PRO A 66 -8.43 9.82 -4.45
C PRO A 66 -8.06 11.11 -3.72
#